data_AF-A0A7J8LUV8-F1
#
_entry.id   AF-A0A7J8LUV8-F1
#
_cell.length_a   1.000
_cell.length_b   1.000
_cell.length_c   1.000
_cell.angle_alpha   90.00
_cell.angle_beta   90.00
_cell.angle_gamma   90.00
#
_symmetry.space_group_name_H-M   'P 1'
#
loop_
_entity.id
_entity.type
_entity.pdbx_description
1 polymer ?
#
loop_
_entity_poly.entity_id
_entity_poly.type
_entity_poly.pdbx_seq_one_letter_code
_entity_poly.pdbx_strand_id
1 'polypeptide(L)'
;MTIAQWRNMGYQNQPEHQAFALLLEAPQVDAQIIIRDRFPVPRLVVCDQHGSQARFLLAKLNPSATYNNATDIAPGSDIIFTDDVSLQVFCEHLQRLAVQS
;
A
#
# COMPACT_ATOMS: atom_id res chain seq x y z
N MET A 1 0.09 17.61 2.83
CA MET A 1 -1.38 17.41 2.80
C MET A 1 -1.64 16.09 2.06
N THR A 2 -2.42 15.18 2.62
CA THR A 2 -2.62 13.81 2.08
C THR A 2 -3.99 13.63 1.42
N ILE A 3 -4.16 12.59 0.60
CA ILE A 3 -5.44 12.25 -0.06
C ILE A 3 -6.58 12.09 0.96
N ALA A 4 -6.33 11.40 2.08
CA ALA A 4 -7.32 11.21 3.14
C ALA A 4 -7.76 12.55 3.77
N GLN A 5 -6.83 13.48 3.97
CA GLN A 5 -7.14 14.82 4.48
C GLN A 5 -8.03 15.60 3.52
N TRP A 6 -7.72 15.61 2.21
CA TRP A 6 -8.54 16.28 1.19
C TRP A 6 -9.94 15.69 1.10
N ARG A 7 -10.05 14.36 1.17
CA ARG A 7 -11.34 13.67 1.20
C ARG A 7 -12.17 14.09 2.41
N ASN A 8 -11.55 14.16 3.58
CA ASN A 8 -12.22 14.54 4.83
C ASN A 8 -12.61 16.02 4.85
N MET A 9 -11.87 16.89 4.15
CA MET A 9 -12.23 18.30 3.92
C MET A 9 -13.34 18.47 2.87
N GLY A 10 -13.76 17.39 2.21
CA GLY A 10 -14.87 17.41 1.26
C GLY A 10 -14.54 18.05 -0.10
N TYR A 11 -13.26 18.12 -0.48
CA TYR A 11 -12.85 18.72 -1.75
C TYR A 11 -13.50 18.04 -2.95
N GLN A 12 -13.73 16.74 -2.90
CA GLN A 12 -14.43 15.99 -3.96
C GLN A 12 -15.85 16.47 -4.26
N ASN A 13 -16.47 17.22 -3.35
CA ASN A 13 -17.83 17.76 -3.54
C ASN A 13 -17.82 19.13 -4.23
N GLN A 14 -16.64 19.74 -4.40
CA GLN A 14 -16.49 21.05 -5.01
C GLN A 14 -16.36 20.89 -6.54
N PRO A 15 -17.08 21.69 -7.34
CA PRO A 15 -17.06 21.56 -8.81
C PRO A 15 -15.66 21.80 -9.40
N GLU A 16 -14.82 22.60 -8.73
CA GLU A 16 -13.42 22.85 -9.13
C GLU A 16 -12.51 21.62 -8.96
N HIS A 17 -12.97 20.61 -8.22
CA HIS A 17 -12.20 19.43 -7.82
C HIS A 17 -12.79 18.13 -8.36
N GLN A 18 -13.48 18.19 -9.51
CA GLN A 18 -14.03 17.01 -10.18
C GLN A 18 -12.98 15.91 -10.44
N ALA A 19 -11.74 16.28 -10.78
CA ALA A 19 -10.66 15.31 -10.97
C ALA A 19 -10.32 14.54 -9.69
N PHE A 20 -10.45 15.17 -8.52
CA PHE A 20 -10.23 14.51 -7.24
C PHE A 20 -11.38 13.55 -6.90
N ALA A 21 -12.63 13.90 -7.26
CA ALA A 21 -13.76 12.99 -7.13
C ALA A 21 -13.54 11.72 -7.97
N LEU A 22 -13.13 11.87 -9.24
CA LEU A 22 -12.81 10.75 -10.13
C LEU A 22 -11.65 9.89 -9.60
N LEU A 23 -10.62 10.51 -9.03
CA LEU A 23 -9.50 9.80 -8.39
C LEU A 23 -9.97 8.87 -7.25
N LEU A 24 -10.94 9.32 -6.44
CA LEU A 24 -11.47 8.53 -5.32
C LEU A 24 -12.44 7.43 -5.77
N GLU A 25 -13.14 7.64 -6.89
CA GLU A 25 -14.10 6.69 -7.45
C GLU A 25 -13.42 5.55 -8.22
N ALA A 26 -12.39 5.85 -9.02
CA ALA A 26 -11.69 4.89 -9.87
C ALA A 26 -11.32 3.56 -9.17
N PRO A 27 -10.61 3.54 -8.02
CA PRO A 27 -10.26 2.28 -7.36
C PRO A 27 -11.47 1.50 -6.83
N GLN A 28 -12.60 2.17 -6.55
CA GLN A 28 -13.83 1.51 -6.10
C GLN A 28 -14.52 0.79 -7.25
N VAL A 29 -14.55 1.41 -8.43
CA VAL A 29 -15.09 0.80 -9.66
C VAL A 29 -14.28 -0.45 -10.02
N ASP A 30 -12.95 -0.34 -10.04
CA ASP A 30 -12.05 -1.45 -10.34
C ASP A 30 -12.23 -2.61 -9.35
N ALA A 31 -12.34 -2.30 -8.05
CA ALA A 31 -12.58 -3.30 -7.03
C ALA A 31 -13.92 -4.02 -7.23
N GLN A 32 -14.99 -3.30 -7.60
CA GLN A 32 -16.30 -3.91 -7.87
C GLN A 32 -16.28 -4.86 -9.06
N ILE A 33 -15.52 -4.54 -10.12
CA ILE A 33 -15.34 -5.42 -11.28
C ILE A 33 -14.73 -6.74 -10.82
N ILE A 34 -13.62 -6.68 -10.07
CA ILE A 34 -12.93 -7.88 -9.56
C ILE A 34 -13.82 -8.71 -8.61
N ILE A 35 -14.58 -8.06 -7.73
CA ILE A 35 -15.45 -8.73 -6.76
C ILE A 35 -16.55 -9.53 -7.47
N ARG A 36 -17.12 -8.99 -8.56
CA ARG A 36 -18.21 -9.63 -9.31
C ARG A 36 -17.78 -10.92 -10.00
N ASP A 37 -16.54 -10.97 -10.49
CA ASP A 37 -16.05 -12.09 -11.31
C ASP A 37 -15.39 -13.22 -10.49
N ARG A 38 -15.13 -13.00 -9.19
CA ARG A 38 -14.38 -13.96 -8.35
C ARG A 38 -15.29 -14.80 -7.45
N PHE A 39 -14.99 -16.10 -7.42
CA PHE A 39 -15.55 -17.06 -6.47
C PHE A 39 -14.41 -17.82 -5.73
N PRO A 40 -14.41 -17.88 -4.38
CA PRO A 40 -15.35 -17.23 -3.47
C PRO A 40 -15.25 -15.70 -3.50
N VAL A 41 -16.35 -15.02 -3.14
CA VAL A 41 -16.42 -13.56 -3.15
C VAL A 41 -15.36 -12.98 -2.22
N PRO A 42 -14.46 -12.10 -2.70
CA PRO A 42 -13.40 -11.55 -1.87
C PRO A 42 -13.93 -10.49 -0.90
N ARG A 43 -13.29 -10.36 0.26
CA ARG A 43 -13.57 -9.28 1.22
C ARG A 43 -12.89 -7.99 0.77
N LEU A 44 -13.68 -6.94 0.51
CA LEU A 44 -13.16 -5.59 0.28
C LEU A 44 -12.84 -4.90 1.61
N VAL A 45 -11.67 -4.27 1.71
CA VAL A 45 -11.26 -3.44 2.85
C VAL A 45 -10.90 -2.06 2.33
N VAL A 46 -11.58 -1.03 2.82
CA VAL A 46 -11.29 0.38 2.52
C VAL A 46 -10.73 1.02 3.77
N CYS A 47 -9.55 1.63 3.69
CA CYS A 47 -8.89 2.27 4.82
C CYS A 47 -7.89 3.32 4.38
N ASP A 48 -7.58 4.24 5.30
CA ASP A 48 -6.54 5.25 5.12
C ASP A 48 -5.24 4.87 5.84
N GLN A 49 -4.17 5.62 5.55
CA GLN A 49 -2.91 5.55 6.27
C GLN A 49 -3.14 5.68 7.79
N HIS A 50 -2.44 4.86 8.58
CA HIS A 50 -2.57 4.75 10.03
C HIS A 50 -3.93 4.24 10.56
N GLY A 51 -4.86 3.87 9.68
CA GLY A 51 -6.10 3.18 10.09
C GLY A 51 -5.84 1.74 10.55
N SER A 52 -6.65 1.23 11.48
CA SER A 52 -6.46 -0.13 12.03
C SER A 52 -6.51 -1.23 10.96
N GLN A 53 -7.28 -1.02 9.89
CA GLN A 53 -7.39 -1.96 8.77
C GLN A 53 -6.22 -1.85 7.77
N ALA A 54 -5.42 -0.77 7.79
CA ALA A 54 -4.27 -0.61 6.90
C ALA A 54 -3.21 -1.70 7.11
N ARG A 55 -3.19 -2.32 8.29
CA ARG A 55 -2.33 -3.48 8.58
C ARG A 55 -2.49 -4.65 7.61
N PHE A 56 -3.68 -4.82 7.01
CA PHE A 56 -3.91 -5.85 5.99
C PHE A 56 -3.05 -5.63 4.75
N LEU A 57 -2.81 -4.36 4.39
CA LEU A 57 -1.87 -4.00 3.33
C LEU A 57 -0.42 -4.14 3.82
N LEU A 58 -0.08 -3.54 4.98
CA LEU A 58 1.31 -3.52 5.49
C LEU A 58 1.90 -4.93 5.64
N ALA A 59 1.10 -5.90 6.10
CA ALA A 59 1.53 -7.30 6.26
C ALA A 59 1.74 -8.04 4.92
N LYS A 60 1.42 -7.42 3.78
CA LYS A 60 1.62 -7.98 2.42
C LYS A 60 2.71 -7.25 1.64
N LEU A 61 3.21 -6.13 2.16
CA LEU A 61 4.28 -5.37 1.52
C LEU A 61 5.63 -6.03 1.75
N ASN A 62 6.52 -5.88 0.79
CA ASN A 62 7.92 -6.24 0.96
C ASN A 62 8.60 -5.26 1.94
N PRO A 63 9.22 -5.73 3.04
CA PRO A 63 9.86 -4.87 4.04
C PRO A 63 11.19 -4.27 3.54
N SER A 64 11.15 -3.47 2.48
CA SER A 64 12.32 -2.74 1.96
C SER A 64 12.69 -1.56 2.85
N ALA A 65 11.69 -1.03 3.56
CA ALA A 65 11.80 0.07 4.50
C ALA A 65 11.37 -0.43 5.90
N THR A 66 12.33 -0.65 6.79
CA THR A 66 12.09 -1.11 8.17
C THR A 66 12.75 -0.18 9.17
N TYR A 67 12.51 -0.43 10.46
CA TYR A 67 13.12 0.36 11.53
C TYR A 67 14.65 0.17 11.62
N ASN A 68 15.19 -0.88 10.99
CA ASN A 68 16.63 -1.19 10.97
C ASN A 68 17.42 -0.36 9.93
N ASN A 69 16.76 0.12 8.86
CA ASN A 69 17.35 0.96 7.82
C ASN A 69 16.63 2.31 7.68
N ALA A 70 15.95 2.74 8.75
CA ALA A 70 15.18 3.98 8.83
C ALA A 70 15.97 5.24 8.42
N THR A 71 17.29 5.24 8.62
CA THR A 71 18.18 6.37 8.30
C THR A 71 18.43 6.55 6.81
N ASP A 72 18.28 5.48 6.02
CA ASP A 72 18.64 5.46 4.60
C ASP A 72 17.41 5.65 3.69
N ILE A 73 16.23 5.80 4.30
CA ILE A 73 14.95 5.86 3.60
C ILE A 73 14.52 7.32 3.41
N ALA A 74 13.96 7.61 2.24
CA ALA A 74 13.45 8.93 1.92
C ALA A 74 12.42 9.40 2.96
N PRO A 75 12.51 10.65 3.46
CA PRO A 75 11.58 11.18 4.44
C PRO A 75 10.14 11.13 3.93
N GLY A 76 9.24 10.57 4.73
CA GLY A 76 7.82 10.39 4.39
C GLY A 76 7.44 9.01 3.85
N SER A 77 8.40 8.08 3.76
CA SER A 77 8.10 6.67 3.42
C SER A 77 7.50 5.94 4.63
N ASP A 78 6.51 5.08 4.40
CA ASP A 78 5.97 4.21 5.45
C ASP A 78 7.02 3.17 5.86
N ILE A 79 7.32 3.12 7.16
CA ILE A 79 8.21 2.12 7.76
C ILE A 79 7.38 0.91 8.18
N ILE A 80 7.77 -0.27 7.70
CA ILE A 80 7.14 -1.53 8.06
C ILE A 80 7.85 -2.08 9.31
N PHE A 81 7.10 -2.22 10.39
CA PHE A 81 7.60 -2.79 11.64
C PHE A 81 7.55 -4.32 11.58
N THR A 82 8.61 -4.93 11.04
CA THR A 82 8.80 -6.38 11.00
C THR A 82 10.30 -6.71 11.01
N ASP A 83 10.61 -7.95 11.42
CA ASP A 83 11.93 -8.57 11.34
C ASP A 83 12.07 -9.46 10.10
N ASP A 84 11.04 -9.52 9.25
CA ASP A 84 11.06 -10.27 8.01
C ASP A 84 12.13 -9.76 7.03
N VAL A 85 12.66 -10.69 6.24
CA VAL A 85 13.70 -10.41 5.24
C VAL A 85 13.08 -9.72 4.02
N SER A 86 13.71 -8.65 3.54
CA SER A 86 13.30 -8.00 2.30
C SER A 86 13.60 -8.87 1.08
N LEU A 87 12.86 -8.66 -0.01
CA LEU A 87 13.10 -9.35 -1.29
C LEU A 87 14.53 -9.13 -1.80
N GLN A 88 15.12 -7.95 -1.56
CA GLN A 88 16.50 -7.68 -1.94
C GLN A 88 17.47 -8.60 -1.21
N VAL A 89 17.38 -8.67 0.11
CA VAL A 89 18.24 -9.54 0.92
C VAL A 89 18.03 -11.00 0.53
N PHE A 90 16.77 -11.43 0.34
CA PHE A 90 16.46 -12.77 -0.17
C PHE A 90 17.18 -13.06 -1.49
N CYS A 91 17.08 -12.16 -2.47
CA CYS A 91 17.71 -12.31 -3.78
C CYS A 91 19.25 -12.35 -3.67
N GLU A 92 19.86 -11.51 -2.83
CA GLU A 92 21.31 -11.52 -2.62
C GLU A 92 21.80 -12.85 -2.06
N HIS A 93 21.08 -13.42 -1.08
CA HIS A 93 21.39 -14.74 -0.54
C HIS A 93 21.21 -15.85 -1.59
N LEU A 94 20.10 -15.81 -2.33
CA LEU A 94 19.83 -16.76 -3.41
C LEU A 94 20.92 -16.74 -4.48
N GLN A 95 21.34 -15.55 -4.92
CA GLN A 95 22.39 -15.38 -5.93
C GLN A 95 23.73 -15.97 -5.46
N ARG A 96 24.14 -15.71 -4.21
CA ARG A 96 25.39 -16.26 -3.66
C ARG A 96 25.38 -17.79 -3.64
N LEU A 97 24.27 -18.41 -3.24
CA LEU A 97 24.15 -19.87 -3.21
C LEU A 97 24.11 -20.47 -4.62
N ALA A 98 23.45 -19.79 -5.57
CA ALA A 98 23.33 -20.28 -6.94
C ALA A 98 24.67 -20.34 -7.71
N VAL A 99 25.66 -19.51 -7.31
CA VAL A 99 26.99 -19.47 -7.94
C VAL A 99 28.08 -20.16 -7.11
N GLN A 100 27.74 -20.71 -5.95
CA GLN A 100 28.66 -21.55 -5.19
C GLN A 100 28.83 -22.89 -5.91
N SER A 101 29.94 -23.00 -6.65
CA SER A 101 30.45 -24.22 -7.29
C SER A 101 31.76 -24.62 -6.63
#